data_AF-A0A660UG96-F1
#
_entry.id   AF-A0A660UG96-F1
#
_cell.length_a   1.000
_cell.length_b   1.000
_cell.length_c   1.000
_cell.angle_alpha   90.00
_cell.angle_beta   90.00
_cell.angle_gamma   90.00
#
_symmetry.space_group_name_H-M   'P 1'
#
loop_
_entity.id
_entity.type
_entity.pdbx_description
1 polymer ?
#
loop_
_entity_poly.entity_id
_entity_poly.type
_entity_poly.pdbx_seq_one_letter_code
_entity_poly.pdbx_strand_id
1 'polypeptide(L)'
;AGFHGLVTELAAQWLDENAPDPNETIIYGCGPEVMLAAVAGLAAEHGIDCQVSMERMMGCGIGLCQSCAVLTAPDAAGETVYKLCCKDGPVFDSKDVSFRL
;
A
#
# COMPACT_ATOMS: atom_id res chain seq x y z
N ALA A 1 0.94 27.27 -8.07
CA ALA A 1 1.38 27.27 -6.66
C ALA A 1 1.18 25.87 -6.13
N GLY A 2 2.18 25.33 -5.43
CA GLY A 2 2.26 23.92 -5.03
C GLY A 2 3.53 23.27 -5.55
N PHE A 3 3.78 22.04 -5.09
CA PHE A 3 4.86 21.21 -5.63
C PHE A 3 4.52 20.76 -7.06
N HIS A 4 5.51 20.71 -7.94
CA HIS A 4 5.37 20.29 -9.33
C HIS A 4 6.11 18.98 -9.53
N GLY A 5 5.38 17.86 -9.47
CA GLY A 5 5.93 16.51 -9.57
C GLY A 5 4.96 15.47 -9.03
N LEU A 6 5.46 14.26 -8.80
CA LEU A 6 4.69 13.19 -8.16
C LEU A 6 4.60 13.45 -6.65
N VAL A 7 3.48 13.05 -6.03
CA VAL A 7 3.32 13.17 -4.58
C VAL A 7 4.38 12.36 -3.81
N THR A 8 4.86 11.26 -4.40
CA THR A 8 5.93 10.42 -3.83
C THR A 8 7.29 11.13 -3.84
N GLU A 9 7.55 12.02 -4.79
CA GLU A 9 8.76 12.85 -4.80
C GLU A 9 8.73 13.88 -3.67
N LEU A 10 7.58 14.53 -3.48
CA LEU A 10 7.40 15.46 -2.35
C LEU A 10 7.48 14.74 -1.00
N ALA A 11 6.91 13.53 -0.90
CA ALA A 11 6.98 12.71 0.31
C ALA A 11 8.41 12.29 0.62
N ALA A 12 9.18 11.84 -0.39
CA ALA A 12 10.59 11.49 -0.22
C ALA A 12 11.41 12.69 0.26
N GLN A 13 11.25 13.85 -0.39
CA GLN A 13 11.90 15.09 0.04
C GLN A 13 11.59 15.41 1.51
N TRP A 14 10.32 15.29 1.92
CA TRP A 14 9.92 15.58 3.30
C TRP A 14 10.54 14.59 4.31
N LEU A 15 10.59 13.30 3.97
CA LEU A 15 11.22 12.28 4.83
C LEU A 15 12.73 12.53 4.99
N ASP A 16 13.42 12.86 3.90
CA ASP A 16 14.86 13.18 3.92
C ASP A 16 15.17 14.43 4.75
N GLU A 17 14.34 15.48 4.63
CA GLU A 17 14.56 16.76 5.33
C GLU A 17 14.24 16.68 6.82
N ASN A 18 13.27 15.87 7.22
CA ASN A 18 12.77 15.83 8.60
C ASN A 18 13.31 14.62 9.39
N ALA A 19 13.72 13.55 8.70
CA ALA A 19 14.25 12.32 9.28
C ALA A 19 13.47 11.85 10.54
N PRO A 20 12.15 11.63 10.43
CA PRO A 20 11.34 11.27 11.58
C PRO A 20 11.73 9.89 12.12
N ASP A 21 11.53 9.64 13.43
CA ASP A 21 11.79 8.32 14.02
C ASP A 21 10.87 7.27 13.38
N PRO A 22 11.41 6.24 12.71
CA PRO A 22 10.60 5.20 12.09
C PRO A 22 9.73 4.41 13.06
N ASN A 23 10.08 4.36 14.35
CA ASN A 23 9.32 3.64 15.38
C ASN A 23 8.15 4.47 15.94
N GLU A 24 8.12 5.77 15.68
CA GLU A 24 7.04 6.67 16.10
C GLU A 24 6.24 7.23 14.89
N THR A 25 6.54 6.74 13.68
CA THR A 25 5.97 7.25 12.42
C THR A 25 5.34 6.11 11.63
N ILE A 26 4.26 6.43 10.92
CA ILE A 26 3.59 5.49 10.01
C ILE A 26 3.13 6.24 8.75
N ILE A 27 3.29 5.60 7.59
CA ILE A 27 2.90 6.16 6.29
C ILE A 27 1.55 5.55 5.88
N TYR A 28 0.60 6.41 5.51
CA TYR A 28 -0.69 6.00 4.96
C TYR A 28 -0.80 6.45 3.50
N GLY A 29 -1.23 5.54 2.62
CA GLY A 29 -1.45 5.84 1.20
C GLY A 29 -2.83 5.42 0.71
N CYS A 30 -3.45 6.27 -0.11
CA CYS A 30 -4.62 5.92 -0.93
C CYS A 30 -4.44 6.52 -2.34
N GLY A 31 -4.82 5.79 -3.39
CA GLY A 31 -4.67 6.24 -4.76
C GLY A 31 -4.33 5.10 -5.73
N PRO A 32 -3.86 5.44 -6.95
CA PRO A 32 -3.54 4.45 -7.98
C PRO A 32 -2.53 3.42 -7.48
N GLU A 33 -2.70 2.16 -7.88
CA GLU A 33 -1.86 1.05 -7.39
C GLU A 33 -0.36 1.27 -7.67
N VAL A 34 -0.02 1.87 -8.82
CA VAL A 34 1.37 2.25 -9.14
C VAL A 34 1.94 3.28 -8.18
N MET A 35 1.10 4.20 -7.68
CA MET A 35 1.49 5.18 -6.67
C MET A 35 1.66 4.49 -5.30
N LEU A 36 0.74 3.59 -4.93
CA LEU A 36 0.84 2.83 -3.68
C LEU A 36 2.07 1.93 -3.64
N ALA A 37 2.47 1.34 -4.77
CA ALA A 37 3.71 0.57 -4.89
C ALA A 37 4.94 1.46 -4.63
N ALA A 38 4.96 2.69 -5.16
CA ALA A 38 6.03 3.65 -4.90
C ALA A 38 6.05 4.13 -3.44
N VAL A 39 4.87 4.35 -2.82
CA VAL A 39 4.76 4.67 -1.39
C VAL A 39 5.28 3.52 -0.52
N ALA A 40 4.92 2.28 -0.84
CA ALA A 40 5.40 1.08 -0.15
C ALA A 40 6.93 0.95 -0.25
N GLY A 41 7.50 1.19 -1.44
CA GLY A 41 8.95 1.21 -1.64
C GLY A 41 9.63 2.30 -0.80
N LEU A 42 9.11 3.52 -0.84
CA LEU A 42 9.63 4.65 -0.06
C LEU A 42 9.60 4.37 1.45
N ALA A 43 8.52 3.78 1.95
CA ALA A 43 8.39 3.39 3.34
C ALA A 43 9.41 2.31 3.73
N ALA A 44 9.60 1.30 2.87
CA ALA A 44 10.58 0.25 3.08
C ALA A 44 12.02 0.79 3.11
N GLU A 45 12.37 1.74 2.24
CA GLU A 45 13.68 2.40 2.21
C GLU A 45 13.99 3.14 3.52
N HIS A 46 12.97 3.74 4.14
CA HIS A 46 13.10 4.47 5.41
C HIS A 46 12.87 3.59 6.64
N GLY A 47 12.53 2.31 6.46
CA GLY A 47 12.17 1.41 7.57
C GLY A 47 10.90 1.81 8.32
N ILE A 48 10.02 2.59 7.69
CA ILE A 48 8.78 3.11 8.29
C ILE A 48 7.64 2.15 7.95
N ASP A 49 6.78 1.86 8.93
CA ASP A 49 5.58 1.05 8.66
C ASP A 49 4.62 1.78 7.71
N CYS A 50 3.96 1.02 6.83
CA CYS A 50 3.09 1.60 5.83
C CYS A 50 1.81 0.80 5.61
N GLN A 51 0.70 1.52 5.61
CA GLN A 51 -0.65 1.02 5.36
C GLN A 51 -1.18 1.63 4.07
N VAL A 52 -1.71 0.78 3.18
CA VAL A 52 -2.23 1.19 1.87
C VAL A 52 -3.71 0.83 1.75
N SER A 53 -4.52 1.81 1.39
CA SER A 53 -5.93 1.60 1.06
C SER A 53 -6.04 1.17 -0.40
N MET A 54 -6.20 -0.13 -0.62
CA MET A 54 -6.28 -0.72 -1.95
C MET A 54 -7.66 -0.53 -2.57
N GLU A 55 -7.66 -0.23 -3.87
CA GLU A 55 -8.88 -0.12 -4.68
C GLU A 55 -8.98 -1.31 -5.64
N ARG A 56 -10.14 -1.95 -5.68
CA ARG A 56 -10.44 -3.06 -6.61
C ARG A 56 -11.86 -2.94 -7.12
N MET A 57 -12.13 -3.50 -8.30
CA MET A 57 -13.48 -3.55 -8.84
C MET A 57 -14.37 -4.41 -7.92
N MET A 58 -15.32 -3.76 -7.25
CA MET A 58 -16.25 -4.42 -6.33
C MET A 58 -17.60 -4.62 -7.01
N GLY A 59 -18.02 -5.89 -7.13
CA GLY A 59 -19.38 -6.22 -7.54
C GLY A 59 -20.36 -6.20 -6.36
N CYS A 60 -20.13 -7.06 -5.37
CA CYS A 60 -21.05 -7.23 -4.25
C CYS A 60 -20.70 -6.44 -2.98
N GLY A 61 -19.42 -6.12 -2.74
CA GLY A 61 -18.97 -5.42 -1.53
C GLY A 61 -19.09 -6.19 -0.21
N ILE A 62 -19.49 -7.46 -0.23
CA ILE A 62 -19.77 -8.27 0.98
C ILE A 62 -19.04 -9.62 0.99
N GLY A 63 -18.02 -9.78 0.15
CA GLY A 63 -17.17 -10.97 0.09
C GLY A 63 -17.73 -12.17 -0.69
N LEU A 64 -18.89 -12.03 -1.34
CA LEU A 64 -19.52 -13.14 -2.08
C LEU A 64 -18.96 -13.33 -3.50
N CYS A 65 -18.84 -12.25 -4.26
CA CYS A 65 -18.49 -12.33 -5.70
C CYS A 65 -16.99 -12.47 -5.96
N GLN A 66 -16.14 -12.20 -4.96
CA GLN A 66 -14.68 -12.28 -5.02
C GLN A 66 -13.98 -11.41 -6.09
N SER A 67 -14.73 -10.53 -6.79
CA SER A 67 -14.17 -9.62 -7.81
C SER A 67 -13.12 -8.66 -7.25
N CYS A 68 -13.15 -8.41 -5.94
CA CYS A 68 -12.26 -7.50 -5.25
C CYS A 68 -10.99 -8.18 -4.69
N ALA A 69 -10.56 -9.30 -5.27
CA ALA A 69 -9.38 -10.02 -4.81
C ALA A 69 -8.11 -9.15 -4.94
N VAL A 70 -7.29 -9.19 -3.90
CA VAL A 70 -5.96 -8.56 -3.78
C VAL A 70 -4.97 -9.71 -3.63
N LEU A 71 -3.98 -9.75 -4.51
CA LEU A 71 -2.87 -10.69 -4.38
C LEU A 71 -1.99 -10.24 -3.22
N THR A 72 -1.70 -11.16 -2.30
CA THR A 72 -0.83 -10.88 -1.16
C THR A 72 0.52 -11.58 -1.28
N ALA A 73 1.43 -11.26 -0.36
CA ALA A 73 2.68 -11.98 -0.21
C ALA A 73 2.43 -13.49 -0.05
N PRO A 74 3.34 -14.36 -0.54
CA PRO A 74 3.22 -15.79 -0.33
C PRO A 74 3.20 -16.15 1.16
N ASP A 75 2.52 -17.23 1.50
CA ASP A 75 2.56 -17.74 2.87
C ASP A 75 3.89 -18.43 3.22
N ALA A 76 4.00 -18.97 4.43
CA ALA A 76 5.20 -19.67 4.88
C ALA A 76 5.53 -20.93 4.05
N ALA A 77 4.56 -21.49 3.32
CA ALA A 77 4.75 -22.59 2.38
C ALA A 77 5.12 -22.12 0.96
N GLY A 78 5.10 -20.80 0.71
CA GLY A 78 5.35 -20.20 -0.60
C GLY A 78 4.12 -20.21 -1.51
N GLU A 79 2.93 -20.50 -0.98
CA GLU A 79 1.70 -20.58 -1.77
C GLU A 79 1.14 -19.20 -2.07
N THR A 80 0.50 -19.08 -3.23
CA THR A 80 -0.16 -17.83 -3.64
C THR A 80 -1.40 -17.58 -2.79
N VAL A 81 -1.46 -16.43 -2.13
CA VAL A 81 -2.59 -16.05 -1.28
C VAL A 81 -3.33 -14.85 -1.85
N TYR A 82 -4.66 -14.88 -1.73
CA TYR A 82 -5.53 -13.78 -2.10
C TYR A 82 -6.39 -13.38 -0.90
N LYS A 83 -6.50 -12.07 -0.66
CA LYS A 83 -7.43 -11.47 0.30
C LYS A 83 -8.49 -10.66 -0.43
N LEU A 84 -9.68 -10.54 0.12
CA LEU A 84 -10.78 -9.78 -0.47
C LEU A 84 -10.75 -8.34 0.04
N CYS A 85 -10.51 -7.36 -0.83
CA CYS A 85 -10.48 -5.94 -0.44
C CYS A 85 -11.75 -5.50 0.34
N CYS A 86 -12.94 -5.97 -0.05
CA CYS A 86 -14.18 -5.60 0.65
C CYS A 86 -14.41 -6.27 2.01
N LYS A 87 -13.62 -7.30 2.38
CA LYS A 87 -13.84 -8.09 3.61
C LYS A 87 -12.61 -8.09 4.52
N ASP A 88 -11.44 -8.31 3.93
CA ASP A 88 -10.15 -8.38 4.62
C ASP A 88 -9.41 -7.04 4.57
N GLY A 89 -9.83 -6.13 3.68
CA GLY A 89 -9.31 -4.76 3.55
C GLY A 89 -10.32 -3.70 3.99
N PRO A 90 -10.38 -2.53 3.32
CA PRO A 90 -9.61 -2.13 2.14
C PRO A 90 -8.17 -1.70 2.46
N VAL A 91 -7.85 -1.52 3.74
CA VAL A 91 -6.52 -1.13 4.21
C VAL A 91 -5.68 -2.37 4.49
N PHE A 92 -4.51 -2.44 3.90
CA PHE A 92 -3.56 -3.54 4.05
C PHE A 92 -2.20 -3.00 4.50
N ASP A 93 -1.44 -3.84 5.21
CA ASP A 93 0.00 -3.62 5.35
C ASP A 93 0.62 -3.67 3.95
N SER A 94 1.39 -2.64 3.60
CA SER A 94 2.10 -2.56 2.32
C SER A 94 3.01 -3.75 2.04
N LYS A 95 3.57 -4.39 3.08
CA LYS A 95 4.43 -5.59 2.99
C LYS A 95 3.63 -6.84 2.61
N ASP A 96 2.33 -6.84 2.84
CA ASP A 96 1.43 -7.95 2.54
C ASP A 96 0.86 -7.84 1.12
N VAL A 97 0.95 -6.69 0.45
CA VAL A 97 0.39 -6.51 -0.90
C VAL A 97 1.42 -6.85 -1.97
N SER A 98 1.05 -7.74 -2.89
CA SER A 98 1.86 -7.99 -4.10
C SER A 98 1.39 -7.07 -5.22
N PHE A 99 2.01 -5.90 -5.34
CA PHE A 99 1.78 -4.96 -6.43
C PHE A 99 2.16 -5.59 -7.78
N ARG A 100 1.24 -5.57 -8.76
CA ARG A 100 1.53 -6.02 -10.13
C ARG A 100 1.81 -4.79 -10.98
N LEU A 101 3.10 -4.45 -11.12
CA LEU A 101 3.59 -3.38 -11.99
C LEU A 101 3.84 -3.89 -13.41
#